data_AF-A0A8J2YLP2-F1
#
_entry.id   AF-A0A8J2YLP2-F1
#
_cell.length_a   1.000
_cell.length_b   1.000
_cell.length_c   1.000
_cell.angle_alpha   90.00
_cell.angle_beta   90.00
_cell.angle_gamma   90.00
#
_symmetry.space_group_name_H-M   'P 1'
#
loop_
_entity.id
_entity.type
_entity.pdbx_description
1 polymer ?
#
loop_
_entity_poly.entity_id
_entity_poly.type
_entity_poly.pdbx_seq_one_letter_code
_entity_poly.pdbx_strand_id
1 'polypeptide(L)'
;MEERKQGLSVARIIDREKYYKNKALELEKELIFTKDHVTSLEQQIAVFTEQQEQQDEREEAINQLKQKYDDLEQRYEKDIQAHQQLEQELQSEIDRLNKQHKRSYEYELSDYNQKIQSYEKLLAEVQNDLNEKEKEIDIYKRRLSVMDKRLKSQGETRLNEEPVLEADSQTEHEAQRVLSFMDYALIVHEKRCMIRGELIIENVGQKGLGVPYICFRFTPGDAATIKGKIMSWESPESESIDQEKWQWAFLDTEWAEEAKERGEIWIYPTQAIKLNAGNNLIISDLQIPIETKYYQQIGVEVFVYFPEENYRSKAVNQILINF
;
A
#
# COMPACT_ATOMS: atom_id res chain seq x y z
N MET A 1 -2.01 -163.34 -64.24
CA MET A 1 -1.39 -162.03 -64.53
C MET A 1 -0.56 -161.65 -63.32
N GLU A 2 0.75 -161.72 -63.48
CA GLU A 2 1.73 -161.24 -62.51
C GLU A 2 1.70 -159.71 -62.47
N GLU A 3 1.38 -159.13 -61.32
CA GLU A 3 1.86 -157.79 -60.99
C GLU A 3 2.48 -157.80 -59.60
N ARG A 4 3.74 -157.42 -59.61
CA ARG A 4 4.72 -157.58 -58.55
C ARG A 4 4.31 -156.74 -57.34
N LYS A 5 4.24 -157.38 -56.18
CA LYS A 5 4.43 -156.71 -54.89
C LYS A 5 5.80 -156.04 -54.91
N GLN A 6 5.88 -154.79 -55.38
CA GLN A 6 7.02 -153.94 -55.13
C GLN A 6 6.96 -153.54 -53.65
N GLY A 7 7.51 -154.40 -52.80
CA GLY A 7 7.96 -153.96 -51.48
C GLY A 7 8.85 -152.76 -51.74
N LEU A 8 8.45 -151.59 -51.21
CA LEU A 8 9.26 -150.40 -51.30
C LEU A 8 10.67 -150.75 -50.83
N SER A 9 11.66 -150.58 -51.73
CA SER A 9 13.06 -150.70 -51.35
C SER A 9 13.28 -149.77 -50.15
N VAL A 10 13.82 -150.33 -49.07
CA VAL A 10 14.08 -149.63 -47.81
C VAL A 10 14.75 -148.27 -48.04
N ALA A 11 15.60 -148.15 -49.08
CA ALA A 11 16.22 -146.91 -49.52
C ALA A 11 15.22 -145.79 -49.93
N ARG A 12 14.17 -146.09 -50.70
CA ARG A 12 13.15 -145.09 -51.11
C ARG A 12 12.29 -144.61 -49.95
N ILE A 13 12.03 -145.48 -48.96
CA ILE A 13 11.32 -145.08 -47.74
C ILE A 13 12.22 -144.13 -46.93
N ILE A 14 13.51 -144.46 -46.79
CA ILE A 14 14.49 -143.62 -46.09
C ILE A 14 14.65 -142.24 -46.76
N ASP A 15 14.70 -142.17 -48.09
CA ASP A 15 14.82 -140.90 -48.82
C ASP A 15 13.55 -140.04 -48.69
N ARG A 16 12.37 -140.68 -48.72
CA ARG A 16 11.10 -140.01 -48.48
C ARG A 16 11.00 -139.50 -47.04
N GLU A 17 11.39 -140.31 -46.06
CA GLU A 17 11.48 -139.92 -44.66
C GLU A 17 12.44 -138.73 -44.47
N LYS A 18 13.64 -138.76 -45.07
CA LYS A 18 14.58 -137.64 -45.07
C LYS A 18 13.98 -136.38 -45.70
N TYR A 19 13.28 -136.50 -46.83
CA TYR A 19 12.63 -135.37 -47.49
C TYR A 19 11.57 -134.73 -46.59
N TYR A 20 10.65 -135.51 -46.04
CA TYR A 20 9.63 -134.98 -45.14
C TYR A 20 10.21 -134.45 -43.83
N LYS A 21 11.29 -135.05 -43.31
CA LYS A 21 12.01 -134.55 -42.14
C LYS A 21 12.68 -133.19 -42.43
N ASN A 22 13.33 -133.05 -43.59
CA ASN A 22 13.92 -131.77 -44.00
C ASN A 22 12.86 -130.71 -44.28
N LYS A 23 11.73 -131.09 -44.91
CA LYS A 23 10.62 -130.16 -45.17
C LYS A 23 9.91 -129.74 -43.88
N ALA A 24 9.74 -130.66 -42.93
CA ALA A 24 9.23 -130.34 -41.60
C ALA A 24 10.18 -129.39 -40.86
N LEU A 25 11.50 -129.62 -40.93
CA LEU A 25 12.49 -128.71 -40.35
C LEU A 25 12.48 -127.32 -40.99
N GLU A 26 12.27 -127.23 -42.30
CA GLU A 26 12.17 -125.96 -43.03
C GLU A 26 10.90 -125.20 -42.63
N LEU A 27 9.76 -125.88 -42.57
CA LEU A 27 8.48 -125.31 -42.12
C LEU A 27 8.54 -124.89 -40.64
N GLU A 28 9.23 -125.66 -39.79
CA GLU A 28 9.43 -125.32 -38.38
C GLU A 28 10.27 -124.04 -38.23
N LYS A 29 11.33 -123.86 -39.03
CA LYS A 29 12.11 -122.62 -39.08
C LYS A 29 11.29 -121.43 -39.55
N GLU A 30 10.49 -121.60 -40.60
CA GLU A 30 9.63 -120.54 -41.14
C GLU A 30 8.52 -120.15 -40.12
N LEU A 31 7.96 -121.13 -39.42
CA LEU A 31 7.01 -120.92 -38.34
C LEU A 31 7.63 -120.20 -37.15
N ILE A 32 8.87 -120.53 -36.77
CA ILE A 32 9.61 -119.80 -35.73
C ILE A 32 9.84 -118.35 -36.15
N PHE A 33 10.32 -118.11 -37.38
CA PHE A 33 10.61 -116.75 -37.87
C PHE A 33 9.34 -115.89 -37.97
N THR A 34 8.25 -116.45 -38.49
CA THR A 34 6.95 -115.74 -38.55
C THR A 34 6.40 -115.47 -37.15
N LYS A 35 6.54 -116.40 -36.20
CA LYS A 35 6.16 -116.20 -34.80
C LYS A 35 6.97 -115.09 -34.13
N ASP A 36 8.29 -115.06 -34.35
CA ASP A 36 9.16 -113.98 -33.84
C ASP A 36 8.76 -112.63 -34.46
N HIS A 37 8.43 -112.61 -35.76
CA HIS A 37 7.97 -111.40 -36.43
C HIS A 37 6.62 -110.90 -35.90
N VAL A 38 5.66 -111.81 -35.68
CA VAL A 38 4.37 -111.49 -35.05
C VAL A 38 4.57 -110.95 -33.64
N THR A 39 5.44 -111.59 -32.85
CA THR A 39 5.77 -111.13 -31.48
C THR A 39 6.38 -109.73 -31.51
N SER A 40 7.26 -109.43 -32.48
CA SER A 40 7.84 -108.10 -32.65
C SER A 40 6.80 -107.05 -33.04
N LEU A 41 5.84 -107.39 -33.92
CA LEU A 41 4.75 -106.50 -34.30
C LEU A 41 3.78 -106.25 -33.14
N GLU A 42 3.45 -107.28 -32.35
CA GLU A 42 2.63 -107.15 -31.14
C GLU A 42 3.29 -106.22 -30.12
N GLN A 43 4.62 -106.33 -29.92
CA GLN A 43 5.37 -105.39 -29.08
C GLN A 43 5.33 -103.96 -29.62
N GLN A 44 5.47 -103.76 -30.93
CA GLN A 44 5.36 -102.43 -31.53
C GLN A 44 3.96 -101.84 -31.34
N ILE A 45 2.90 -102.63 -31.54
CA ILE A 45 1.51 -102.19 -31.32
C ILE A 45 1.30 -101.80 -29.85
N ALA A 46 1.81 -102.57 -28.90
CA ALA A 46 1.72 -102.25 -27.48
C ALA A 46 2.40 -100.90 -27.15
N VAL A 47 3.61 -100.68 -27.67
CA VAL A 47 4.33 -99.40 -27.50
C VAL A 47 3.58 -98.24 -28.15
N PHE A 48 3.02 -98.41 -29.34
CA PHE A 48 2.21 -97.37 -29.99
C PHE A 48 0.93 -97.06 -29.20
N THR A 49 0.30 -98.08 -28.60
CA THR A 49 -0.91 -97.91 -27.78
C THR A 49 -0.59 -97.12 -26.52
N GLU A 50 0.49 -97.46 -25.80
CA GLU A 50 0.94 -96.69 -24.62
C GLU A 50 1.31 -95.24 -24.98
N GLN A 51 1.93 -95.01 -26.15
CA GLN A 51 2.22 -93.66 -26.62
C GLN A 51 0.96 -92.86 -26.95
N GLN A 52 -0.07 -93.51 -27.48
CA GLN A 52 -1.34 -92.88 -27.79
C GLN A 52 -2.10 -92.51 -26.51
N GLU A 53 -2.16 -93.41 -25.51
CA GLU A 53 -2.75 -93.10 -24.20
C GLU A 53 -2.04 -91.92 -23.51
N GLN A 54 -0.69 -91.88 -23.56
CA GLN A 54 0.07 -90.74 -23.05
C GLN A 54 -0.17 -89.44 -23.83
N GLN A 55 -0.49 -89.52 -25.12
CA GLN A 55 -0.87 -88.35 -25.91
C GLN A 55 -2.25 -87.85 -25.52
N ASP A 56 -3.22 -88.74 -25.33
CA ASP A 56 -4.58 -88.40 -24.91
C ASP A 56 -4.57 -87.74 -23.51
N GLU A 57 -3.83 -88.31 -22.54
CA GLU A 57 -3.67 -87.69 -21.22
C GLU A 57 -3.03 -86.29 -21.27
N ARG A 58 -2.05 -86.09 -22.15
CA ARG A 58 -1.43 -84.77 -22.36
C ARG A 58 -2.41 -83.80 -22.99
N GLU A 59 -3.24 -84.24 -23.92
CA GLU A 59 -4.24 -83.40 -24.58
C GLU A 59 -5.34 -82.97 -23.59
N GLU A 60 -5.78 -83.87 -22.72
CA GLU A 60 -6.68 -83.54 -21.61
C GLU A 60 -6.06 -82.51 -20.65
N ALA A 61 -4.79 -82.69 -20.27
CA ALA A 61 -4.08 -81.74 -19.41
C ALA A 61 -3.94 -80.35 -20.07
N ILE A 62 -3.67 -80.30 -21.37
CA ILE A 62 -3.63 -79.05 -22.15
C ILE A 62 -5.00 -78.37 -22.15
N ASN A 63 -6.08 -79.13 -22.34
CA ASN A 63 -7.44 -78.58 -22.35
C ASN A 63 -7.85 -78.05 -20.98
N GLN A 64 -7.52 -78.75 -19.89
CA GLN A 64 -7.72 -78.25 -18.53
C GLN A 64 -6.91 -76.97 -18.25
N LEU A 65 -5.67 -76.90 -18.74
CA LEU A 65 -4.83 -75.72 -18.57
C LEU A 65 -5.38 -74.52 -19.35
N LYS A 66 -5.89 -74.73 -20.57
CA LYS A 66 -6.57 -73.70 -21.36
C LYS A 66 -7.80 -73.15 -20.64
N GLN A 67 -8.66 -74.01 -20.10
CA GLN A 67 -9.83 -73.55 -19.34
C GLN A 67 -9.43 -72.70 -18.13
N LYS A 68 -8.41 -73.12 -17.38
CA LYS A 68 -7.90 -72.32 -16.25
C LYS A 68 -7.32 -70.99 -16.70
N TYR A 69 -6.68 -70.95 -17.87
CA TYR A 69 -6.16 -69.71 -18.45
C TYR A 69 -7.29 -68.76 -18.84
N ASP A 70 -8.31 -69.24 -19.55
CA ASP A 70 -9.48 -68.44 -19.95
C ASP A 70 -10.24 -67.90 -18.72
N ASP A 71 -10.42 -68.72 -17.69
CA ASP A 71 -11.03 -68.30 -16.42
C ASP A 71 -10.20 -67.21 -15.72
N LEU A 72 -8.87 -67.32 -15.75
CA LEU A 72 -7.97 -66.35 -15.15
C LEU A 72 -7.98 -65.03 -15.94
N GLU A 73 -7.97 -65.10 -17.27
CA GLU A 73 -8.06 -63.96 -18.16
C GLU A 73 -9.36 -63.17 -17.93
N GLN A 74 -10.51 -63.85 -17.85
CA GLN A 74 -11.78 -63.20 -17.56
C GLN A 74 -11.83 -62.52 -16.18
N ARG A 75 -11.18 -63.10 -15.16
CA ARG A 75 -11.08 -62.48 -13.84
C ARG A 75 -10.20 -61.24 -13.89
N TYR A 76 -9.07 -61.33 -14.57
CA TYR A 76 -8.15 -60.21 -14.73
C TYR A 76 -8.79 -59.04 -15.47
N GLU A 77 -9.56 -59.33 -16.53
CA GLU A 77 -10.30 -58.31 -17.30
C GLU A 77 -11.34 -57.60 -16.41
N LYS A 78 -12.06 -58.35 -15.57
CA LYS A 78 -13.01 -57.77 -14.60
C LYS A 78 -12.32 -56.89 -13.57
N ASP A 79 -11.18 -57.33 -13.05
CA ASP A 79 -10.41 -56.54 -12.08
C ASP A 79 -9.87 -55.26 -12.71
N ILE A 80 -9.41 -55.30 -13.96
CA ILE A 80 -9.01 -54.11 -14.72
C ILE A 80 -10.18 -53.13 -14.84
N GLN A 81 -11.36 -53.60 -15.24
CA GLN A 81 -12.53 -52.74 -15.38
C GLN A 81 -12.97 -52.12 -14.05
N ALA A 82 -12.94 -52.90 -12.97
CA ALA A 82 -13.24 -52.42 -11.63
C ALA A 82 -12.24 -51.35 -11.17
N HIS A 83 -10.94 -51.56 -11.43
CA HIS A 83 -9.91 -50.58 -11.14
C HIS A 83 -10.07 -49.29 -11.95
N GLN A 84 -10.37 -49.38 -13.25
CA GLN A 84 -10.61 -48.21 -14.09
C GLN A 84 -11.82 -47.40 -13.62
N GLN A 85 -12.90 -48.06 -13.20
CA GLN A 85 -14.06 -47.38 -12.64
C GLN A 85 -13.72 -46.66 -11.34
N LEU A 86 -12.97 -47.33 -10.46
CA LEU A 86 -12.54 -46.76 -9.19
C LEU A 86 -11.63 -45.53 -9.41
N GLU A 87 -10.69 -45.59 -10.36
CA GLU A 87 -9.83 -44.45 -10.71
C GLU A 87 -10.64 -43.25 -11.22
N GLN A 88 -11.66 -43.49 -12.06
CA GLN A 88 -12.54 -42.43 -12.55
C GLN A 88 -13.34 -41.78 -11.41
N GLU A 89 -13.86 -42.59 -10.49
CA GLU A 89 -14.59 -42.10 -9.33
C GLU A 89 -13.69 -41.25 -8.41
N LEU A 90 -12.50 -41.75 -8.09
CA LEU A 90 -11.48 -41.02 -7.32
C LEU A 90 -11.11 -39.69 -7.99
N GLN A 91 -10.90 -39.69 -9.31
CA GLN A 91 -10.57 -38.48 -10.05
C GLN A 91 -11.71 -37.45 -9.98
N SER A 92 -12.95 -37.90 -10.09
CA SER A 92 -14.13 -37.02 -9.99
C SER A 92 -14.27 -36.38 -8.60
N GLU A 93 -13.95 -37.13 -7.54
CA GLU A 93 -14.01 -36.64 -6.16
C GLU A 93 -12.85 -35.67 -5.88
N ILE A 94 -11.64 -35.94 -6.40
CA ILE A 94 -10.51 -35.00 -6.35
C ILE A 94 -10.89 -33.67 -7.00
N ASP A 95 -11.50 -33.70 -8.19
CA ASP A 95 -11.93 -32.49 -8.89
C ASP A 95 -13.00 -31.72 -8.12
N ARG A 96 -13.91 -32.43 -7.47
CA ARG A 96 -14.96 -31.83 -6.63
C ARG A 96 -14.34 -31.15 -5.40
N LEU A 97 -13.46 -31.84 -4.68
CA LEU A 97 -12.77 -31.30 -3.51
C LEU A 97 -11.92 -30.09 -3.88
N ASN A 98 -11.20 -30.15 -5.01
CA ASN A 98 -10.41 -29.02 -5.51
C ASN A 98 -11.30 -27.80 -5.83
N LYS A 99 -12.46 -28.00 -6.46
CA LYS A 99 -13.41 -26.91 -6.72
C LYS A 99 -13.96 -26.29 -5.43
N GLN A 100 -14.28 -27.12 -4.43
CA GLN A 100 -14.77 -26.65 -3.15
C GLN A 100 -13.68 -25.87 -2.39
N HIS A 101 -12.47 -26.40 -2.34
CA HIS A 101 -11.33 -25.75 -1.69
C HIS A 101 -11.01 -24.41 -2.37
N LYS A 102 -10.98 -24.37 -3.71
CA LYS A 102 -10.76 -23.14 -4.47
C LYS A 102 -11.80 -22.08 -4.16
N ARG A 103 -13.08 -22.44 -4.13
CA ARG A 103 -14.17 -21.51 -3.77
C ARG A 103 -14.01 -20.99 -2.33
N SER A 104 -13.72 -21.87 -1.37
CA SER A 104 -13.52 -21.45 0.03
C SER A 104 -12.37 -20.45 0.15
N TYR A 105 -11.24 -20.74 -0.49
CA TYR A 105 -10.08 -19.88 -0.50
C TYR A 105 -10.35 -18.52 -1.15
N GLU A 106 -11.06 -18.50 -2.29
CA GLU A 106 -11.46 -17.25 -2.97
C GLU A 106 -12.39 -16.39 -2.10
N TYR A 107 -13.34 -17.00 -1.39
CA TYR A 107 -14.22 -16.29 -0.45
C TYR A 107 -13.44 -15.71 0.73
N GLU A 108 -12.57 -16.50 1.36
CA GLU A 108 -11.72 -16.03 2.47
C GLU A 108 -10.82 -14.88 2.02
N LEU A 109 -10.15 -15.02 0.87
CA LEU A 109 -9.29 -13.99 0.33
C LEU A 109 -10.08 -12.69 0.04
N SER A 110 -11.29 -12.80 -0.47
CA SER A 110 -12.17 -11.65 -0.69
C SER A 110 -12.55 -10.94 0.62
N ASP A 111 -12.88 -11.70 1.67
CA ASP A 111 -13.23 -11.14 2.98
C ASP A 111 -12.02 -10.45 3.65
N TYR A 112 -10.84 -11.05 3.55
CA TYR A 112 -9.60 -10.42 4.01
C TYR A 112 -9.29 -9.13 3.26
N ASN A 113 -9.44 -9.12 1.93
CA ASN A 113 -9.22 -7.91 1.13
C ASN A 113 -10.20 -6.79 1.49
N GLN A 114 -11.47 -7.10 1.73
CA GLN A 114 -12.45 -6.11 2.19
C GLN A 114 -12.08 -5.55 3.57
N LYS A 115 -11.64 -6.40 4.50
CA LYS A 115 -11.15 -5.94 5.81
C LYS A 115 -9.94 -5.03 5.69
N ILE A 116 -8.96 -5.38 4.86
CA ILE A 116 -7.78 -4.56 4.60
C ILE A 116 -8.19 -3.17 4.08
N GLN A 117 -9.06 -3.11 3.08
CA GLN A 117 -9.55 -1.84 2.54
C GLN A 117 -10.27 -0.99 3.61
N SER A 118 -11.03 -1.63 4.49
CA SER A 118 -11.71 -0.93 5.58
C SER A 118 -10.70 -0.34 6.59
N TYR A 119 -9.64 -1.08 6.91
CA TYR A 119 -8.58 -0.60 7.80
C TYR A 119 -7.75 0.50 7.16
N GLU A 120 -7.44 0.41 5.87
CA GLU A 120 -6.73 1.47 5.14
C GLU A 120 -7.54 2.78 5.15
N LYS A 121 -8.86 2.69 4.95
CA LYS A 121 -9.74 3.86 5.03
C LYS A 121 -9.74 4.48 6.43
N LEU A 122 -9.87 3.66 7.47
CA LEU A 122 -9.84 4.13 8.85
C LEU A 122 -8.49 4.77 9.20
N LEU A 123 -7.39 4.19 8.72
CA LEU A 123 -6.06 4.75 8.93
C LEU A 123 -5.90 6.12 8.29
N ALA A 124 -6.44 6.31 7.08
CA ALA A 124 -6.45 7.61 6.42
C ALA A 124 -7.28 8.65 7.17
N GLU A 125 -8.43 8.24 7.72
CA GLU A 125 -9.27 9.10 8.56
C GLU A 125 -8.54 9.52 9.85
N VAL A 126 -7.95 8.56 10.57
CA VAL A 126 -7.15 8.82 11.76
C VAL A 126 -5.95 9.74 11.46
N GLN A 127 -5.30 9.57 10.31
CA GLN A 127 -4.19 10.43 9.90
C GLN A 127 -4.65 11.89 9.67
N ASN A 128 -5.82 12.08 9.06
CA ASN A 128 -6.37 13.42 8.86
C ASN A 128 -6.73 14.07 10.20
N ASP A 129 -7.37 13.32 11.10
CA ASP A 129 -7.71 13.80 12.44
C ASP A 129 -6.45 14.18 13.24
N LEU A 130 -5.39 13.37 13.17
CA LEU A 130 -4.10 13.68 13.78
C LEU A 130 -3.52 14.99 13.24
N ASN A 131 -3.51 15.17 11.92
CA ASN A 131 -3.01 16.39 11.28
C ASN A 131 -3.82 17.64 11.68
N GLU A 132 -5.14 17.51 11.86
CA GLU A 132 -5.99 18.61 12.34
C GLU A 132 -5.71 18.93 13.82
N LYS A 133 -5.60 17.90 14.65
CA LYS A 133 -5.30 18.07 16.08
C LYS A 133 -3.91 18.62 16.31
N GLU A 134 -2.94 18.29 15.49
CA GLU A 134 -1.58 18.86 15.56
C GLU A 134 -1.58 20.36 15.25
N LYS A 135 -2.34 20.80 14.23
CA LYS A 135 -2.55 22.23 13.95
C LYS A 135 -3.23 22.96 15.10
N GLU A 136 -4.25 22.35 15.72
CA GLU A 136 -4.90 22.91 16.92
C GLU A 136 -3.90 23.04 18.08
N ILE A 137 -3.12 22.00 18.33
CA ILE A 137 -2.08 22.00 19.37
C ILE A 137 -1.07 23.11 19.14
N ASP A 138 -0.62 23.34 17.91
CA ASP A 138 0.33 24.40 17.58
C ASP A 138 -0.24 25.80 17.89
N ILE A 139 -1.52 26.02 17.59
CA ILE A 139 -2.20 27.27 17.94
C ILE A 139 -2.29 27.43 19.46
N TYR A 140 -2.68 26.38 20.18
CA TYR A 140 -2.75 26.42 21.64
C TYR A 140 -1.38 26.61 22.29
N LYS A 141 -0.33 25.98 21.77
CA LYS A 141 1.05 26.18 22.24
C LYS A 141 1.50 27.63 22.05
N ARG A 142 1.22 28.24 20.89
CA ARG A 142 1.52 29.67 20.66
C ARG A 142 0.76 30.54 21.66
N ARG A 143 -0.53 30.29 21.87
CA ARG A 143 -1.36 31.03 22.84
C ARG A 143 -0.84 30.89 24.27
N LEU A 144 -0.50 29.67 24.68
CA LEU A 144 0.08 29.41 26.00
C LEU A 144 1.43 30.09 26.17
N SER A 145 2.29 30.10 25.14
CA SER A 145 3.56 30.82 25.16
C SER A 145 3.36 32.33 25.35
N VAL A 146 2.40 32.92 24.63
CA VAL A 146 2.07 34.35 24.77
C VAL A 146 1.53 34.65 26.17
N MET A 147 0.66 33.79 26.71
CA MET A 147 0.11 33.96 28.06
C MET A 147 1.14 33.76 29.16
N ASP A 148 2.01 32.75 29.07
CA ASP A 148 3.08 32.49 30.05
C ASP A 148 4.10 33.64 30.08
N LYS A 149 4.48 34.16 28.91
CA LYS A 149 5.33 35.36 28.82
C LYS A 149 4.63 36.62 29.34
N ARG A 150 3.32 36.78 29.10
CA ARG A 150 2.52 37.89 29.66
C ARG A 150 2.42 37.79 31.19
N LEU A 151 2.28 36.59 31.73
CA LEU A 151 2.25 36.35 33.17
C LEU A 151 3.62 36.62 33.81
N LYS A 152 4.72 36.28 33.14
CA LYS A 152 6.08 36.61 33.59
C LYS A 152 6.35 38.11 33.58
N SER A 153 6.04 38.79 32.47
CA SER A 153 6.16 40.26 32.38
C SER A 153 5.26 40.97 33.39
N GLN A 154 3.96 40.63 33.49
CA GLN A 154 3.07 41.24 34.48
C GLN A 154 3.39 40.85 35.93
N GLY A 155 4.01 39.70 36.16
CA GLY A 155 4.46 39.26 37.48
C GLY A 155 5.67 40.06 37.99
N GLU A 156 6.54 40.52 37.09
CA GLU A 156 7.72 41.32 37.44
C GLU A 156 7.42 42.83 37.49
N THR A 157 6.55 43.38 36.63
CA THR A 157 6.31 44.84 36.60
C THR A 157 5.32 45.37 37.65
N ARG A 158 4.58 44.52 38.38
CA ARG A 158 3.56 45.01 39.33
C ARG A 158 4.05 45.28 40.74
N LEU A 159 5.32 45.01 41.07
CA LEU A 159 5.84 45.19 42.44
C LEU A 159 6.79 46.37 42.62
N ASN A 160 7.24 47.06 41.56
CA ASN A 160 8.33 48.05 41.68
C ASN A 160 8.15 49.33 40.85
N GLU A 161 6.95 49.92 40.76
CA GLU A 161 6.84 51.32 40.31
C GLU A 161 5.86 52.11 41.18
N GLU A 162 6.40 53.09 41.93
CA GLU A 162 5.62 54.18 42.51
C GLU A 162 5.08 55.07 41.38
N PRO A 163 3.82 55.55 41.47
CA PRO A 163 3.26 56.43 40.46
C PRO A 163 3.91 57.81 40.57
N VAL A 164 4.81 58.14 39.62
CA VAL A 164 5.26 59.53 39.44
C VAL A 164 4.19 60.28 38.65
N LEU A 165 3.48 61.15 39.35
CA LEU A 165 2.67 62.22 38.75
C LEU A 165 3.62 63.27 38.19
N GLU A 166 3.97 63.18 36.91
CA GLU A 166 4.54 64.33 36.21
C GLU A 166 3.44 65.29 35.82
N ALA A 167 3.63 66.54 36.24
CA ALA A 167 2.71 67.65 36.07
C ALA A 167 2.60 68.06 34.59
N ASP A 168 1.36 68.36 34.19
CA ASP A 168 0.99 69.04 32.95
C ASP A 168 1.91 70.25 32.64
N SER A 169 2.68 70.16 31.57
CA SER A 169 3.24 71.31 30.85
C SER A 169 2.35 71.64 29.64
N GLN A 170 1.11 72.03 29.91
CA GLN A 170 0.18 72.57 28.93
C GLN A 170 0.54 74.03 28.58
N THR A 171 1.62 74.25 27.80
CA THR A 171 1.86 75.60 27.21
C THR A 171 2.66 75.65 25.90
N GLU A 172 2.91 74.53 25.19
CA GLU A 172 3.58 74.55 23.87
C GLU A 172 2.79 73.94 22.70
N HIS A 173 1.63 73.33 22.97
CA HIS A 173 0.91 72.46 22.01
C HIS A 173 0.19 73.15 20.84
N GLU A 174 0.13 74.49 20.75
CA GLU A 174 -0.53 75.16 19.62
C GLU A 174 0.37 75.28 18.37
N ALA A 175 1.69 75.18 18.51
CA ALA A 175 2.63 75.35 17.40
C ALA A 175 2.92 74.04 16.61
N GLN A 176 2.68 72.88 17.22
CA GLN A 176 2.93 71.55 16.67
C GLN A 176 1.63 70.76 16.67
N ARG A 177 1.04 70.57 15.48
CA ARG A 177 -0.23 69.86 15.32
C ARG A 177 -0.17 68.97 14.08
N VAL A 178 -0.34 67.67 14.29
CA VAL A 178 -0.37 66.68 13.19
C VAL A 178 -1.71 65.98 13.17
N LEU A 179 -2.31 65.94 11.99
CA LEU A 179 -3.50 65.15 11.70
C LEU A 179 -3.07 63.86 11.00
N SER A 180 -3.40 62.70 11.56
CA SER A 180 -3.19 61.42 10.88
C SER A 180 -4.51 60.67 10.76
N PHE A 181 -4.73 60.06 9.60
CA PHE A 181 -5.91 59.22 9.36
C PHE A 181 -5.59 58.16 8.32
N MET A 182 -6.29 57.03 8.42
CA MET A 182 -6.13 55.91 7.51
C MET A 182 -7.30 55.89 6.53
N ASP A 183 -7.02 56.00 5.23
CA ASP A 183 -8.01 55.72 4.20
C ASP A 183 -7.97 54.23 3.88
N TYR A 184 -9.07 53.51 4.08
CA TYR A 184 -9.07 52.05 3.99
C TYR A 184 -10.30 51.47 3.33
N ALA A 185 -10.09 50.38 2.60
CA ALA A 185 -11.11 49.50 2.06
C ALA A 185 -11.07 48.15 2.79
N LEU A 186 -12.26 47.61 3.07
CA LEU A 186 -12.44 46.29 3.66
C LEU A 186 -12.83 45.29 2.57
N ILE A 187 -12.02 44.25 2.39
CA ILE A 187 -12.28 43.17 1.42
C ILE A 187 -12.64 41.92 2.22
N VAL A 188 -13.90 41.50 2.16
CA VAL A 188 -14.42 40.35 2.92
C VAL A 188 -14.61 39.14 2.00
N HIS A 189 -14.00 38.02 2.36
CA HIS A 189 -14.21 36.70 1.77
C HIS A 189 -14.62 35.69 2.86
N GLU A 190 -15.29 34.59 2.48
CA GLU A 190 -15.97 33.66 3.39
C GLU A 190 -15.16 33.25 4.65
N LYS A 191 -13.84 33.05 4.52
CA LYS A 191 -12.96 32.64 5.63
C LYS A 191 -11.79 33.60 5.91
N ARG A 192 -11.72 34.72 5.17
CA ARG A 192 -10.61 35.67 5.23
C ARG A 192 -11.09 37.07 4.96
N CYS A 193 -10.63 38.02 5.76
CA CYS A 193 -10.85 39.43 5.59
C CYS A 193 -9.49 40.11 5.33
N MET A 194 -9.48 41.18 4.53
CA MET A 194 -8.28 41.96 4.29
C MET A 194 -8.63 43.44 4.36
N ILE A 195 -7.89 44.20 5.18
CA ILE A 195 -7.94 45.66 5.18
C ILE A 195 -6.82 46.13 4.26
N ARG A 196 -7.15 46.90 3.22
CA ARG A 196 -6.16 47.54 2.35
C ARG A 196 -6.35 49.05 2.42
N GLY A 197 -5.29 49.80 2.64
CA GLY A 197 -5.41 51.25 2.78
C GLY A 197 -4.11 52.02 2.68
N GLU A 198 -4.23 53.32 2.88
CA GLU A 198 -3.12 54.26 2.93
C GLU A 198 -3.19 55.07 4.23
N LEU A 199 -2.05 55.30 4.87
CA LEU A 199 -1.97 56.18 6.04
C LEU A 199 -1.51 57.57 5.59
N ILE A 200 -2.31 58.59 5.88
CA ILE A 200 -2.04 59.98 5.55
C ILE A 200 -1.72 60.73 6.84
N ILE A 201 -0.58 61.42 6.86
CA ILE A 201 -0.10 62.21 8.00
C ILE A 201 0.14 63.63 7.50
N GLU A 202 -0.61 64.60 7.99
CA GLU A 202 -0.56 66.01 7.58
C GLU A 202 -0.10 66.90 8.74
N ASN A 203 0.93 67.73 8.50
CA ASN A 203 1.35 68.73 9.48
C ASN A 203 0.52 70.00 9.31
N VAL A 204 -0.48 70.16 10.17
CA VAL A 204 -1.35 71.34 10.25
C VAL A 204 -0.83 72.40 11.25
N GLY A 205 0.37 72.18 11.81
CA GLY A 205 1.06 73.11 12.70
C GLY A 205 1.89 74.16 11.96
N GLN A 206 2.57 75.03 12.73
CA GLN A 206 3.44 76.07 12.18
C GLN A 206 4.92 75.71 12.21
N LYS A 207 5.32 74.72 13.03
CA LYS A 207 6.68 74.20 13.09
C LYS A 207 6.83 72.97 12.18
N GLY A 208 7.95 72.90 11.46
CA GLY A 208 8.34 71.67 10.76
C GLY A 208 8.75 70.59 11.76
N LEU A 209 8.36 69.35 11.51
CA LEU A 209 8.61 68.19 12.37
C LEU A 209 9.65 67.27 11.75
N GLY A 210 10.42 66.60 12.60
CA GLY A 210 11.41 65.60 12.22
C GLY A 210 10.78 64.29 11.72
N VAL A 211 11.56 63.21 11.85
CA VAL A 211 11.20 61.89 11.29
C VAL A 211 10.11 61.21 12.13
N PRO A 212 8.97 60.80 11.53
CA PRO A 212 7.90 60.11 12.25
C PRO A 212 8.18 58.61 12.43
N TYR A 213 7.84 58.11 13.61
CA TYR A 213 7.72 56.70 13.97
C TYR A 213 6.24 56.36 14.09
N ILE A 214 5.81 55.23 13.55
CA ILE A 214 4.38 54.91 13.47
C ILE A 214 4.14 53.57 14.14
N CYS A 215 3.18 53.56 15.05
CA CYS A 215 2.77 52.38 15.79
C CYS A 215 1.35 51.98 15.39
N PHE A 216 1.17 50.75 14.94
CA PHE A 216 -0.12 50.11 14.72
C PHE A 216 -0.43 49.18 15.87
N ARG A 217 -1.47 49.47 16.64
CA ARG A 217 -1.91 48.66 17.78
C ARG A 217 -3.11 47.80 17.41
N PHE A 218 -2.98 46.50 17.60
CA PHE A 218 -3.96 45.47 17.29
C PHE A 218 -4.60 44.90 18.57
N THR A 219 -5.91 44.74 18.55
CA THR A 219 -6.68 44.10 19.63
C THR A 219 -7.57 43.01 19.03
N PRO A 220 -7.31 41.70 19.23
CA PRO A 220 -6.22 41.10 20.02
C PRO A 220 -4.86 41.14 19.30
N GLY A 221 -3.76 41.12 20.05
CA GLY A 221 -2.41 41.36 19.53
C GLY A 221 -1.82 40.24 18.66
N ASP A 222 -2.39 39.03 18.70
CA ASP A 222 -2.03 37.90 17.82
C ASP A 222 -2.52 38.08 16.37
N ALA A 223 -3.43 39.03 16.14
CA ALA A 223 -3.84 39.46 14.80
C ALA A 223 -2.89 40.51 14.18
N ALA A 224 -1.81 40.90 14.87
CA ALA A 224 -0.85 41.90 14.41
C ALA A 224 -0.04 41.39 13.21
N THR A 225 -0.55 41.60 12.01
CA THR A 225 0.17 41.32 10.75
C THR A 225 -0.05 42.48 9.79
N ILE A 226 1.04 43.09 9.35
CA ILE A 226 1.04 44.14 8.33
C ILE A 226 1.93 43.68 7.17
N LYS A 227 1.44 43.87 5.96
CA LYS A 227 2.14 43.65 4.68
C LYS A 227 2.05 44.92 3.84
N GLY A 228 2.98 45.12 2.92
CA GLY A 228 3.02 46.29 2.06
C GLY A 228 4.44 46.60 1.61
N LYS A 229 4.69 47.85 1.21
CA LYS A 229 6.03 48.36 0.87
C LYS A 229 6.87 48.68 2.13
N ILE A 230 6.95 47.71 3.05
CA ILE A 230 7.68 47.81 4.32
C ILE A 230 8.78 46.75 4.32
N MET A 231 10.04 47.17 4.45
CA MET A 231 11.22 46.31 4.46
C MET A 231 11.29 45.52 5.76
N SER A 232 11.48 44.20 5.65
CA SER A 232 11.80 43.30 6.76
C SER A 232 13.26 42.90 6.68
N TRP A 233 13.96 42.87 7.82
CA TRP A 233 15.39 42.55 7.90
C TRP A 233 15.70 41.06 7.61
N GLU A 234 14.69 40.18 7.70
CA GLU A 234 14.85 38.73 7.61
C GLU A 234 14.93 38.16 6.17
N SER A 235 14.97 39.00 5.13
CA SER A 235 15.07 38.51 3.73
C SER A 235 15.90 39.42 2.82
N PRO A 236 17.25 39.32 2.85
CA PRO A 236 18.13 39.99 1.89
C PRO A 236 18.49 39.11 0.68
N GLU A 237 17.66 38.12 0.33
CA GLU A 237 17.94 37.19 -0.77
C GLU A 237 16.87 37.28 -1.86
N SER A 238 16.89 38.36 -2.63
CA SER A 238 16.70 38.35 -4.10
C SER A 238 16.55 39.78 -4.62
N GLU A 239 17.34 40.07 -5.64
CA GLU A 239 17.20 41.19 -6.58
C GLU A 239 17.59 42.57 -6.06
N SER A 240 18.62 43.14 -6.71
CA SER A 240 18.96 44.56 -6.81
C SER A 240 18.07 45.52 -6.03
N ILE A 241 18.62 46.08 -4.94
CA ILE A 241 17.96 47.05 -4.06
C ILE A 241 17.62 48.31 -4.88
N ASP A 242 16.44 48.33 -5.50
CA ASP A 242 15.80 49.56 -6.00
C ASP A 242 15.41 50.38 -4.76
N GLN A 243 16.28 51.32 -4.36
CA GLN A 243 16.06 52.23 -3.23
C GLN A 243 14.80 53.09 -3.39
N GLU A 244 14.23 53.18 -4.60
CA GLU A 244 12.96 53.87 -4.89
C GLU A 244 11.71 53.08 -4.50
N LYS A 245 11.80 51.75 -4.27
CA LYS A 245 10.61 50.90 -4.00
C LYS A 245 10.23 50.76 -2.51
N TRP A 246 11.17 50.98 -1.58
CA TRP A 246 10.98 50.67 -0.16
C TRP A 246 11.09 51.93 0.71
N GLN A 247 9.93 52.52 1.05
CA GLN A 247 9.86 53.80 1.76
C GLN A 247 9.85 53.64 3.29
N TRP A 248 9.57 52.43 3.81
CA TRP A 248 9.37 52.14 5.23
C TRP A 248 10.10 50.87 5.64
N ALA A 249 10.54 50.78 6.89
CA ALA A 249 11.15 49.59 7.48
C ALA A 249 10.47 49.25 8.81
N PHE A 250 10.40 47.96 9.13
CA PHE A 250 10.05 47.52 10.47
C PHE A 250 11.18 47.91 11.42
N LEU A 251 10.81 48.38 12.59
CA LEU A 251 11.79 48.71 13.60
C LEU A 251 12.35 47.44 14.22
N ASP A 252 13.63 47.18 13.98
CA ASP A 252 14.34 45.97 14.41
C ASP A 252 15.17 46.28 15.67
N THR A 253 14.45 46.38 16.78
CA THR A 253 15.04 46.64 18.10
C THR A 253 14.35 45.71 19.10
N GLU A 254 15.04 45.31 20.16
CA GLU A 254 14.47 44.41 21.18
C GLU A 254 13.12 44.92 21.71
N TRP A 255 12.98 46.24 21.86
CA TRP A 255 11.73 46.88 22.29
C TRP A 255 10.60 46.76 21.26
N ALA A 256 10.91 46.74 19.96
CA ALA A 256 9.93 46.63 18.89
C ALA A 256 9.46 45.18 18.71
N GLU A 257 10.30 44.20 19.01
CA GLU A 257 9.89 42.80 19.15
C GLU A 257 8.95 42.63 20.35
N GLU A 258 9.29 43.21 21.50
CA GLU A 258 8.41 43.24 22.70
C GLU A 258 7.10 44.00 22.44
N ALA A 259 7.12 45.05 21.61
CA ALA A 259 5.93 45.77 21.20
C ALA A 259 5.06 44.90 20.28
N LYS A 260 5.65 44.14 19.35
CA LYS A 260 4.93 43.18 18.50
C LYS A 260 4.23 42.10 19.34
N GLU A 261 4.84 41.67 20.45
CA GLU A 261 4.22 40.76 21.43
C GLU A 261 3.04 41.39 22.22
N ARG A 262 3.01 42.72 22.35
CA ARG A 262 1.86 43.50 22.88
C ARG A 262 0.77 43.76 21.83
N GLY A 263 1.00 43.36 20.58
CA GLY A 263 0.12 43.66 19.45
C GLY A 263 0.41 45.01 18.79
N GLU A 264 1.61 45.57 19.00
CA GLU A 264 2.03 46.86 18.45
C GLU A 264 3.10 46.66 17.37
N ILE A 265 2.85 47.13 16.15
CA ILE A 265 3.82 47.08 15.06
C ILE A 265 4.37 48.48 14.83
N TRP A 266 5.69 48.62 14.97
CA TRP A 266 6.39 49.89 14.78
C TRP A 266 7.10 49.92 13.43
N ILE A 267 6.86 50.99 12.67
CA ILE A 267 7.52 51.27 11.40
C ILE A 267 8.13 52.68 11.40
N TYR A 268 9.21 52.84 10.65
CA TYR A 268 9.89 54.11 10.47
C TYR A 268 10.32 54.27 9.00
N PRO A 269 10.47 55.51 8.49
CA PRO A 269 10.85 55.72 7.10
C PRO A 269 12.33 55.40 6.90
N THR A 270 12.68 54.81 5.76
CA THR A 270 14.06 54.44 5.40
C THR A 270 14.94 55.65 5.09
N GLN A 271 14.33 56.79 4.76
CA GLN A 271 15.00 58.06 4.51
C GLN A 271 14.54 59.10 5.55
N ALA A 272 15.44 60.00 5.95
CA ALA A 272 15.09 61.08 6.85
C ALA A 272 14.16 62.08 6.14
N ILE A 273 12.86 62.01 6.44
CA ILE A 273 11.83 62.90 5.89
C ILE A 273 11.53 63.98 6.92
N LYS A 274 11.70 65.24 6.55
CA LYS A 274 11.29 66.39 7.35
C LYS A 274 9.91 66.86 6.91
N LEU A 275 8.95 66.86 7.84
CA LEU A 275 7.57 67.24 7.56
C LEU A 275 7.35 68.73 7.86
N ASN A 276 7.52 69.56 6.84
CA ASN A 276 7.26 71.01 6.93
C ASN A 276 5.77 71.31 7.14
N ALA A 277 5.48 72.51 7.65
CA ALA A 277 4.10 72.99 7.83
C ALA A 277 3.34 72.97 6.49
N GLY A 278 2.14 72.37 6.48
CA GLY A 278 1.29 72.22 5.30
C GLY A 278 1.62 71.05 4.38
N ASN A 279 2.69 70.28 4.66
CA ASN A 279 3.01 69.08 3.89
C ASN A 279 2.31 67.85 4.48
N ASN A 280 2.07 66.86 3.61
CA ASN A 280 1.60 65.54 3.99
C ASN A 280 2.63 64.45 3.68
N LEU A 281 2.53 63.36 4.42
CA LEU A 281 3.27 62.11 4.22
C LEU A 281 2.25 61.00 4.03
N ILE A 282 2.42 60.20 2.98
CA ILE A 282 1.49 59.12 2.62
C ILE A 282 2.23 57.80 2.64
N ILE A 283 1.61 56.79 3.26
CA ILE A 283 2.05 55.40 3.25
C ILE A 283 1.08 54.61 2.42
N SER A 284 1.46 54.30 1.18
CA SER A 284 0.61 53.52 0.27
C SER A 284 0.82 52.02 0.40
N ASP A 285 -0.16 51.26 -0.09
CA ASP A 285 -0.15 49.79 -0.17
C ASP A 285 -0.04 49.05 1.19
N LEU A 286 -0.64 49.61 2.26
CA LEU A 286 -0.77 48.91 3.53
C LEU A 286 -1.83 47.80 3.41
N GLN A 287 -1.48 46.58 3.83
CA GLN A 287 -2.35 45.41 3.81
C GLN A 287 -2.33 44.69 5.15
N ILE A 288 -3.50 44.43 5.73
CA ILE A 288 -3.69 43.70 6.98
C ILE A 288 -4.54 42.46 6.68
N PRO A 289 -3.93 41.28 6.49
CA PRO A 289 -4.67 40.04 6.30
C PRO A 289 -5.21 39.50 7.63
N ILE A 290 -6.48 39.13 7.65
CA ILE A 290 -7.21 38.66 8.84
C ILE A 290 -7.87 37.31 8.53
N GLU A 291 -7.69 36.33 9.41
CA GLU A 291 -8.36 35.03 9.30
C GLU A 291 -9.60 34.97 10.20
N THR A 292 -10.79 35.11 9.60
CA THR A 292 -12.07 35.27 10.32
C THR A 292 -12.48 34.02 11.11
N LYS A 293 -11.89 32.85 10.83
CA LYS A 293 -12.12 31.61 11.58
C LYS A 293 -11.67 31.70 13.05
N TYR A 294 -10.70 32.56 13.36
CA TYR A 294 -10.03 32.59 14.66
C TYR A 294 -10.38 33.81 15.51
N TYR A 295 -11.01 34.84 14.94
CA TYR A 295 -11.25 36.11 15.60
C TYR A 295 -12.71 36.55 15.49
N GLN A 296 -13.33 36.89 16.63
CA GLN A 296 -14.69 37.44 16.68
C GLN A 296 -14.72 38.97 16.51
N GLN A 297 -13.69 39.65 17.02
CA GLN A 297 -13.55 41.11 16.95
C GLN A 297 -12.08 41.48 16.73
N ILE A 298 -11.83 42.51 15.92
CA ILE A 298 -10.51 43.08 15.69
C ILE A 298 -10.58 44.60 15.72
N GLY A 299 -9.71 45.20 16.53
CA GLY A 299 -9.45 46.64 16.57
C GLY A 299 -8.05 46.96 16.06
N VAL A 300 -7.94 47.97 15.19
CA VAL A 300 -6.68 48.55 14.72
C VAL A 300 -6.68 50.05 15.02
N GLU A 301 -5.67 50.48 15.77
CA GLU A 301 -5.42 51.89 16.08
C GLU A 301 -4.04 52.30 15.60
N VAL A 302 -3.86 53.56 15.22
CA VAL A 302 -2.58 54.07 14.73
C VAL A 302 -2.12 55.25 15.57
N PHE A 303 -0.85 55.26 15.93
CA PHE A 303 -0.18 56.34 16.65
C PHE A 303 1.03 56.80 15.86
N VAL A 304 1.28 58.10 15.84
CA VAL A 304 2.45 58.73 15.20
C VAL A 304 3.26 59.44 16.27
N TYR A 305 4.55 59.16 16.33
CA TYR A 305 5.50 59.69 17.29
C TYR A 305 6.66 60.37 16.58
N PHE A 306 7.05 61.55 17.04
CA PHE A 306 8.17 62.33 16.54
C PHE A 306 9.22 62.45 17.66
N PRO A 307 10.33 61.70 17.59
CA PRO A 307 11.31 61.65 18.68
C PRO A 307 12.06 62.97 18.91
N GLU A 308 12.33 63.74 17.85
CA GLU A 308 13.09 65.00 17.95
C GLU A 308 12.34 66.07 18.75
N GLU A 309 11.01 66.09 18.63
CA GLU A 309 10.13 67.05 19.30
C GLU A 309 9.38 66.46 20.50
N ASN A 310 9.62 65.18 20.82
CA ASN A 310 8.86 64.42 21.83
C ASN A 310 7.34 64.57 21.67
N TYR A 311 6.87 64.58 20.42
CA TYR A 311 5.47 64.85 20.08
C TYR A 311 4.77 63.55 19.64
N ARG A 312 3.59 63.28 20.18
CA ARG A 312 2.75 62.12 19.82
C ARG A 312 1.36 62.54 19.40
N SER A 313 0.84 61.90 18.36
CA SER A 313 -0.53 62.10 17.87
C SER A 313 -1.20 60.76 17.60
N LYS A 314 -2.45 60.61 18.03
CA LYS A 314 -3.29 59.44 17.70
C LYS A 314 -4.01 59.73 16.37
N ALA A 315 -4.10 58.72 15.51
CA ALA A 315 -4.90 58.83 14.31
C ALA A 315 -6.38 59.11 14.64
N VAL A 316 -7.01 59.92 13.80
CA VAL A 316 -8.37 60.41 13.99
C VAL A 316 -9.39 59.26 13.92
N ASN A 317 -9.13 58.26 13.07
CA ASN A 317 -9.99 57.10 12.91
C ASN A 317 -9.35 55.82 13.48
N GLN A 318 -10.22 54.94 13.98
CA GLN A 318 -9.90 53.59 14.43
C GLN A 318 -10.72 52.59 13.61
N ILE A 319 -10.15 51.42 13.35
CA ILE A 319 -10.84 50.36 12.59
C ILE A 319 -11.31 49.32 13.56
N LEU A 320 -12.61 49.08 13.61
CA LEU A 320 -13.24 48.07 14.45
C LEU A 320 -14.06 47.14 13.55
N ILE A 321 -13.73 45.86 13.52
CA ILE A 321 -14.41 44.84 12.72
C ILE A 321 -14.92 43.76 13.66
N ASN A 322 -16.22 43.48 13.54
CA ASN A 322 -16.88 42.35 14.20
C ASN A 322 -17.30 41.38 13.10
N PHE A 323 -16.91 40.11 13.21
CA PHE A 323 -17.13 39.06 12.20
C PHE A 323 -18.36 38.20 12.49
#